data_AF-A0A3N6MPG9-F1
#
_entry.id   AF-A0A3N6MPG9-F1
#
_cell.length_a   1.000
_cell.length_b   1.000
_cell.length_c   1.000
_cell.angle_alpha   90.00
_cell.angle_beta   90.00
_cell.angle_gamma   90.00
#
_symmetry.space_group_name_H-M   'P 1'
#
loop_
_entity.id
_entity.type
_entity.pdbx_description
1 polymer ?
#
loop_
_entity_poly.entity_id
_entity_poly.type
_entity_poly.pdbx_seq_one_letter_code
_entity_poly.pdbx_strand_id
1 'polypeptide(L)' 'MSDVPAKDVRPTDVPTRSQELLSFLFLTVVLIPVLTVVIIAGYGFAVWFYQMLIGGPPHH' A
#
# COMPACT_ATOMS: atom_id res chain seq x y z
N MET A 1 -20.74 -13.44 -49.50
CA MET A 1 -21.47 -13.27 -48.22
C MET A 1 -20.84 -14.24 -47.25
N SER A 2 -19.67 -13.90 -46.70
CA SER A 2 -18.88 -14.77 -45.83
C SER A 2 -19.17 -14.46 -44.37
N ASP A 3 -19.46 -15.54 -43.66
CA ASP A 3 -19.89 -15.66 -42.29
C ASP A 3 -19.08 -14.78 -41.34
N VAL A 4 -19.78 -13.89 -40.63
CA VAL A 4 -19.23 -13.19 -39.47
C VAL A 4 -19.35 -14.15 -38.29
N PRO A 5 -18.26 -14.74 -37.77
CA PRO A 5 -18.35 -15.57 -36.58
C PRO A 5 -18.72 -14.67 -35.40
N ALA A 6 -19.92 -14.88 -34.87
CA ALA A 6 -20.35 -14.36 -33.58
C ALA A 6 -19.45 -14.94 -32.48
N LYS A 7 -18.29 -14.33 -32.25
CA LYS A 7 -17.39 -14.64 -31.14
C LYS A 7 -16.91 -13.36 -30.47
N ASP A 8 -17.85 -12.58 -29.97
CA ASP A 8 -17.55 -11.48 -29.06
C ASP A 8 -18.14 -11.76 -27.70
N VAL A 9 -17.79 -12.93 -27.15
CA VAL A 9 -17.83 -13.13 -25.69
C VAL A 9 -16.58 -12.45 -25.16
N ARG A 10 -16.64 -11.11 -25.06
CA ARG A 10 -15.72 -10.40 -24.17
C ARG A 10 -16.04 -10.93 -22.77
N PRO A 11 -15.10 -11.56 -22.05
CA PRO A 11 -15.28 -11.71 -20.62
C PRO A 11 -15.51 -10.29 -20.12
N THR A 12 -16.72 -9.97 -19.71
CA THR A 12 -16.93 -8.80 -18.90
C THR A 12 -16.17 -9.10 -17.63
N ASP A 13 -14.95 -8.57 -17.52
CA ASP A 13 -14.13 -8.50 -16.31
C ASP A 13 -14.85 -7.61 -15.28
N VAL A 14 -16.10 -7.92 -14.97
CA VAL A 14 -16.77 -7.35 -13.81
C VAL A 14 -16.09 -7.99 -12.61
N PRO A 15 -15.29 -7.23 -11.84
CA PRO A 15 -14.65 -7.75 -10.65
C PRO A 15 -15.74 -8.30 -9.75
N THR A 16 -15.62 -9.56 -9.38
CA THR A 16 -16.58 -10.17 -8.46
C THR A 16 -16.51 -9.42 -7.12
N ARG A 17 -17.63 -9.29 -6.40
CA ARG A 17 -17.68 -8.62 -5.08
C ARG A 17 -16.60 -9.10 -4.11
N SER A 18 -16.18 -10.36 -4.22
CA SER A 18 -15.07 -10.93 -3.45
C SER A 18 -13.68 -10.40 -3.86
N GLN A 19 -13.45 -10.10 -5.14
CA GLN A 19 -12.18 -9.53 -5.62
C GLN A 19 -11.99 -8.07 -5.19
N GLU A 20 -13.07 -7.29 -5.14
CA GLU A 20 -13.03 -5.93 -4.60
C GLU A 20 -12.67 -5.95 -3.11
N LEU A 21 -13.33 -6.80 -2.31
CA LEU A 21 -13.04 -6.95 -0.88
C LEU A 21 -11.61 -7.44 -0.62
N LEU A 22 -11.10 -8.38 -1.42
CA LEU A 22 -9.71 -8.83 -1.32
C LEU A 22 -8.72 -7.71 -1.65
N SER A 23 -9.01 -6.87 -2.63
CA SER A 23 -8.18 -5.71 -2.99
C SER A 23 -8.17 -4.67 -1.87
N PHE A 24 -9.32 -4.40 -1.25
CA PHE A 24 -9.43 -3.51 -0.09
C PHE A 24 -8.71 -4.07 1.15
N LEU A 25 -8.87 -5.36 1.42
CA LEU A 25 -8.20 -6.03 2.53
C LEU A 25 -6.69 -6.05 2.31
N PHE A 26 -6.24 -6.38 1.11
CA PHE A 26 -4.82 -6.34 0.74
C PHE A 26 -4.25 -4.94 0.90
N LEU A 27 -4.94 -3.92 0.35
CA LEU A 27 -4.53 -2.53 0.53
C LEU A 27 -4.44 -2.18 2.00
N THR A 28 -5.43 -2.52 2.82
CA THR A 28 -5.43 -2.16 4.25
C THR A 28 -4.33 -2.90 5.01
N VAL A 29 -4.18 -4.20 4.78
CA VAL A 29 -3.17 -5.05 5.44
C VAL A 29 -1.74 -4.69 4.99
N VAL A 30 -1.55 -4.03 3.85
CA VAL A 30 -0.25 -3.54 3.41
C VAL A 30 -0.03 -2.07 3.79
N LEU A 31 -1.03 -1.22 3.54
CA LEU A 31 -0.98 0.22 3.79
C LEU A 31 -0.84 0.53 5.27
N ILE A 32 -1.62 -0.11 6.15
CA ILE A 32 -1.58 0.16 7.58
C ILE A 32 -0.20 -0.19 8.16
N PRO A 33 0.39 -1.37 7.90
CA PRO A 33 1.76 -1.67 8.36
C PRO A 33 2.82 -0.76 7.77
N VAL A 34 2.75 -0.45 6.47
CA VAL A 34 3.71 0.48 5.84
C VAL A 34 3.62 1.86 6.50
N LEU A 35 2.41 2.37 6.71
CA LEU A 35 2.19 3.64 7.38
C LEU A 35 2.72 3.62 8.82
N THR A 36 2.51 2.52 9.53
CA THR A 36 3.04 2.30 10.89
C THR A 36 4.56 2.40 10.91
N VAL A 37 5.24 1.72 9.98
CA VAL A 37 6.70 1.75 9.87
C VAL A 37 7.20 3.17 9.55
N VAL A 38 6.56 3.87 8.62
CA VAL A 38 6.93 5.24 8.25
C VAL A 38 6.82 6.19 9.44
N ILE A 39 5.75 6.09 10.23
CA ILE A 39 5.56 6.93 11.42
C ILE A 39 6.62 6.63 12.47
N ILE A 40 6.85 5.35 12.80
CA ILE A 40 7.84 4.97 13.83
C ILE A 40 9.25 5.35 13.39
N ALA A 41 9.63 5.05 12.14
CA ALA A 41 10.93 5.39 11.59
C ALA A 41 11.13 6.90 11.50
N GLY A 42 10.11 7.63 11.02
CA GLY A 42 10.15 9.09 10.94
C GLY A 42 10.25 9.76 12.31
N TYR A 43 9.52 9.26 13.31
CA TYR A 43 9.60 9.75 14.68
C TYR A 43 10.95 9.45 15.32
N GLY A 44 11.44 8.21 15.22
CA GLY A 44 12.76 7.82 15.72
C GLY A 44 13.88 8.63 15.07
N PHE A 45 13.81 8.84 13.75
CA PHE A 45 14.72 9.69 13.01
C PHE A 45 14.64 11.15 13.44
N ALA A 46 13.44 11.70 13.65
CA ALA A 46 13.26 13.07 14.10
C ALA A 46 13.86 13.28 15.50
N VAL A 47 13.62 12.35 16.43
CA VAL A 47 14.22 12.39 17.77
C VAL A 47 15.74 12.29 17.70
N TRP A 48 16.26 11.31 16.94
CA TRP A 48 17.70 11.16 16.71
C TRP A 48 18.31 12.43 16.10
N PHE A 49 17.68 13.00 15.08
CA PHE A 49 18.14 14.23 14.43
C PHE A 49 18.08 15.44 15.36
N TYR A 50 17.04 15.54 16.17
CA TYR A 50 16.93 16.55 17.21
C TYR A 50 18.06 16.43 18.24
N GLN A 51 18.46 15.20 18.62
CA GLN A 51 19.62 14.97 19.49
C GLN A 51 20.91 15.51 18.87
N MET A 52 21.12 15.32 17.55
CA MET A 52 22.26 15.89 16.83
C MET A 52 22.33 17.42 16.89
N LEU A 53 21.18 18.10 16.87
CA LEU A 53 21.12 19.57 16.84
C LEU A 53 21.33 20.22 18.21
N ILE A 54 20.84 19.61 19.30
CA ILE A 54 20.70 20.29 20.60
C ILE A 54 21.54 19.67 21.70
N GLY A 55 21.81 18.36 21.68
CA GLY A 55 22.31 17.64 22.86
C GLY A 55 23.70 17.03 22.75
N GLY A 56 24.23 16.85 21.54
CA GLY A 56 25.32 15.89 21.34
C GLY A 56 24.83 14.44 21.55
N PRO A 57 25.61 13.43 21.12
CA PRO A 57 25.14 12.04 21.11
C PRO A 57 24.73 11.57 22.51
N PRO A 58 23.70 10.69 22.62
CA PRO A 58 23.29 10.11 23.89
C PRO A 58 24.41 9.21 24.44
N HIS A 59 25.31 9.80 25.22
CA HIS A 59 26.32 9.10 26.01
C HIS A 59 25.90 9.11 27.48
N HIS A 60 26.18 7.98 28.13
CA HIS A 60 26.03 7.73 29.57
C HIS A 60 26.77 8.76 30.42
#